data_AF-A0A352RIX0-F1
#
_entry.id   AF-A0A352RIX0-F1
#
_cell.length_a   1.000
_cell.length_b   1.000
_cell.length_c   1.000
_cell.angle_alpha   90.00
_cell.angle_beta   90.00
_cell.angle_gamma   90.00
#
_symmetry.space_group_name_H-M   'P 1'
#
loop_
_entity.id
_entity.type
_entity.pdbx_description
1 polymer ?
#
loop_
_entity_poly.entity_id
_entity_poly.type
_entity_poly.pdbx_seq_one_letter_code
_entity_poly.pdbx_strand_id
1 'polypeptide(L)'
;LRAQTAGVKQAIDNSEMAISLMQTGEAALDEVSLSLVRARQLAIHAANEAVNDEMMLEADQQEFDQIVASINRISKNTQYGQKFLLDGSGAGNGVTTGKHLSFVNAGVTGRSSGVYGYDINIKQAATRSTHTGTAALTQQIIDAEEQITVTESGRSVNFRTIAGTNIEQTMNQLSNAMKEAGVNVELVTPKGDSASRNAPQTLTLRHTKYGTDPFFQVSSNTAGLLSKVANVSEKVKNGLDVAGQIAKEGALGKGQVLTGRGGFGSKAEGIAIRYTGENAPPAGQRAGSLTFTQNSLSFHIGSNSNQTTSVSFKSSKAQNLGSGVDNDSGFRSFADVNLMTAPGARDSLDIIDKAINDVAANRGYMGAFQKNTLESNLNYLRNAFEQVTSSESVIRDADMAEEMAKFTRHNIMMDTSTAMLAQANQTPTSILKLLQ
;
A
#
# COMPACT_ATOMS: atom_id res chain seq x y z
N LEU A 1 -41.42 -7.84 4.45
CA LEU A 1 -40.77 -8.52 5.58
C LEU A 1 -40.06 -9.79 5.13
N ARG A 2 -40.74 -10.88 4.75
CA ARG A 2 -40.08 -12.12 4.27
C ARG A 2 -38.93 -11.94 3.26
N ALA A 3 -39.14 -11.12 2.22
CA ALA A 3 -38.09 -10.81 1.24
C ALA A 3 -36.90 -10.07 1.86
N GLN A 4 -37.14 -9.17 2.82
CA GLN A 4 -36.08 -8.49 3.57
C GLN A 4 -35.37 -9.45 4.54
N THR A 5 -36.11 -10.31 5.26
CA THR A 5 -35.55 -11.35 6.13
C THR A 5 -34.59 -12.25 5.33
N ALA A 6 -35.02 -12.73 4.16
CA ALA A 6 -34.19 -13.54 3.27
C ALA A 6 -32.98 -12.76 2.74
N GLY A 7 -33.16 -11.50 2.32
CA GLY A 7 -32.08 -10.66 1.83
C GLY A 7 -31.01 -10.36 2.90
N VAL A 8 -31.42 -10.00 4.12
CA VAL A 8 -30.50 -9.75 5.24
C VAL A 8 -29.78 -11.03 5.64
N LYS A 9 -30.47 -12.18 5.68
CA LYS A 9 -29.84 -13.48 5.94
C LYS A 9 -28.76 -13.80 4.90
N GLN A 10 -29.06 -13.65 3.62
CA GLN A 10 -28.07 -13.86 2.57
C GLN A 10 -26.88 -12.89 2.69
N ALA A 11 -27.12 -11.64 3.09
CA ALA A 11 -26.06 -10.66 3.33
C ALA A 11 -25.16 -11.03 4.52
N ILE A 12 -25.73 -11.62 5.59
CA ILE A 12 -24.99 -12.19 6.72
C ILE A 12 -24.08 -13.31 6.20
N ASP A 13 -24.64 -14.28 5.47
CA ASP A 13 -23.87 -15.42 4.94
C ASP A 13 -22.74 -14.94 4.00
N ASN A 14 -23.02 -13.96 3.14
CA ASN A 14 -22.00 -13.35 2.27
C ASN A 14 -20.89 -12.65 3.07
N SER A 15 -21.24 -11.95 4.16
CA SER A 15 -20.28 -11.26 5.02
C SER A 15 -19.41 -12.27 5.78
N GLU A 16 -19.98 -13.37 6.26
CA GLU A 16 -19.24 -14.45 6.91
C GLU A 16 -18.27 -15.14 5.93
N MET A 17 -18.70 -15.44 4.70
CA MET A 17 -17.81 -15.95 3.64
C MET A 17 -16.68 -14.96 3.31
N ALA A 18 -16.97 -13.66 3.24
CA ALA A 18 -15.96 -12.64 3.01
C ALA A 18 -14.93 -12.60 4.14
N ILE A 19 -15.37 -12.72 5.40
CA ILE A 19 -14.46 -12.82 6.57
C ILE A 19 -13.58 -14.07 6.47
N SER A 20 -14.13 -15.24 6.14
CA SER A 20 -13.35 -16.47 5.96
C SER A 20 -12.29 -16.35 4.86
N LEU A 21 -12.63 -15.69 3.74
CA LEU A 21 -11.68 -15.41 2.67
C LEU A 21 -10.56 -14.48 3.16
N MET A 22 -10.89 -13.41 3.88
CA MET A 22 -9.92 -12.47 4.45
C MET A 22 -8.95 -13.18 5.42
N GLN A 23 -9.47 -14.02 6.32
CA GLN A 23 -8.68 -14.80 7.27
C GLN A 23 -7.72 -15.77 6.57
N THR A 24 -8.14 -16.37 5.45
CA THR A 24 -7.28 -17.25 4.64
C THR A 24 -6.09 -16.49 4.07
N GLY A 25 -6.32 -15.28 3.56
CA GLY A 25 -5.25 -14.42 3.07
C GLY A 25 -4.35 -13.89 4.19
N GLU A 26 -4.91 -13.49 5.32
CA GLU A 26 -4.15 -12.99 6.47
C GLU A 26 -3.23 -14.05 7.06
N ALA A 27 -3.72 -15.28 7.25
CA ALA A 27 -2.91 -16.40 7.73
C ALA A 27 -1.72 -16.69 6.80
N ALA A 28 -1.95 -16.65 5.49
CA ALA A 28 -0.86 -16.82 4.52
C ALA A 28 0.14 -15.65 4.53
N LEU A 29 -0.32 -14.41 4.75
CA LEU A 29 0.59 -13.27 4.90
C LEU A 29 1.39 -13.33 6.20
N ASP A 30 0.86 -13.94 7.26
CA ASP A 30 1.60 -14.16 8.50
C ASP A 30 2.78 -15.14 8.28
N GLU A 31 2.56 -16.21 7.53
CA GLU A 31 3.63 -17.14 7.12
C GLU A 31 4.69 -16.46 6.23
N VAL A 32 4.27 -15.60 5.30
CA VAL A 32 5.20 -14.78 4.51
C VAL A 32 6.00 -13.84 5.42
N SER A 33 5.34 -13.18 6.37
CA SER A 33 5.99 -12.29 7.34
C SER A 33 7.04 -13.02 8.17
N LEU A 34 6.73 -14.22 8.68
CA LEU A 34 7.67 -15.03 9.43
C LEU A 34 8.87 -15.46 8.57
N SER A 35 8.61 -15.81 7.30
CA SER A 35 9.65 -16.16 6.33
C SER A 35 10.59 -14.96 6.05
N LEU A 36 10.05 -13.76 5.91
CA LEU A 36 10.85 -12.54 5.72
C LEU A 36 11.70 -12.20 6.96
N VAL A 37 11.18 -12.44 8.17
CA VAL A 37 11.97 -12.26 9.41
C VAL A 37 13.14 -13.23 9.46
N ARG A 38 12.97 -14.49 9.03
CA ARG A 38 14.08 -15.44 8.90
C ARG A 38 15.09 -15.01 7.84
N ALA A 39 14.63 -14.55 6.68
CA ALA A 39 15.52 -14.00 5.65
C ALA A 39 16.36 -12.83 6.18
N ARG A 40 15.76 -11.97 7.01
CA ARG A 40 16.48 -10.89 7.68
C ARG A 40 17.56 -11.41 8.64
N GLN A 41 17.29 -12.49 9.39
CA GLN A 41 18.27 -13.11 10.27
C GLN A 41 19.48 -13.64 9.50
N LEU A 42 19.24 -14.30 8.36
CA LEU A 42 20.30 -14.77 7.46
C LEU A 42 21.11 -13.61 6.89
N ALA A 43 20.46 -12.52 6.45
CA ALA A 43 21.18 -11.36 5.95
C ALA A 43 22.04 -10.68 7.03
N ILE A 44 21.60 -10.65 8.30
CA ILE A 44 22.40 -10.16 9.42
C ILE A 44 23.58 -11.09 9.69
N HIS A 45 23.34 -12.41 9.65
CA HIS A 45 24.39 -13.40 9.80
C HIS A 45 25.44 -13.19 8.69
N ALA A 46 25.05 -13.24 7.43
CA ALA A 46 25.90 -13.06 6.25
C ALA A 46 26.68 -11.72 6.25
N ALA A 47 26.09 -10.64 6.77
CA ALA A 47 26.75 -9.34 6.90
C ALA A 47 27.91 -9.31 7.92
N ASN A 48 28.11 -10.38 8.71
CA ASN A 48 29.20 -10.49 9.67
C ASN A 48 30.54 -10.90 9.01
N GLU A 49 31.16 -9.94 8.30
CA GLU A 49 32.40 -10.11 7.52
C GLU A 49 33.55 -10.78 8.25
N ALA A 50 33.71 -10.50 9.55
CA ALA A 50 34.88 -10.97 10.30
C ALA A 50 34.80 -12.45 10.70
N VAL A 51 33.59 -13.04 10.66
CA VAL A 51 33.32 -14.40 11.18
C VAL A 51 32.96 -15.37 10.07
N ASN A 52 32.28 -14.92 9.02
CA ASN A 52 31.79 -15.82 7.98
C ASN A 52 32.86 -16.18 6.97
N ASP A 53 32.93 -17.48 6.68
CA ASP A 53 33.66 -18.00 5.52
C ASP A 53 32.73 -18.23 4.32
N GLU A 54 33.32 -18.56 3.17
CA GLU A 54 32.58 -18.77 1.91
C GLU A 54 31.54 -19.90 2.00
N MET A 55 31.81 -20.97 2.75
CA MET A 55 30.88 -22.09 2.93
C MET A 55 29.68 -21.68 3.80
N MET A 56 29.90 -20.86 4.82
CA MET A 56 28.82 -20.30 5.63
C MET A 56 27.91 -19.39 4.79
N LEU A 57 28.50 -18.53 3.95
CA LEU A 57 27.73 -17.64 3.08
C LEU A 57 26.96 -18.41 2.00
N GLU A 58 27.53 -19.49 1.46
CA GLU A 58 26.82 -20.38 0.53
C GLU A 58 25.64 -21.08 1.21
N ALA A 59 25.80 -21.53 2.46
CA ALA A 59 24.71 -22.12 3.24
C ALA A 59 23.59 -21.09 3.52
N ASP A 60 23.95 -19.87 3.92
CA ASP A 60 22.98 -18.78 4.13
C ASP A 60 22.22 -18.44 2.84
N GLN A 61 22.92 -18.40 1.70
CA GLN A 61 22.29 -18.16 0.40
C GLN A 61 21.33 -19.29 0.01
N GLN A 62 21.71 -20.55 0.23
CA GLN A 62 20.83 -21.69 -0.04
C GLN A 62 19.56 -21.65 0.83
N GLU A 63 19.69 -21.30 2.11
CA GLU A 63 18.53 -21.14 3.00
C GLU A 63 17.65 -19.95 2.56
N PHE A 64 18.26 -18.84 2.16
CA PHE A 64 17.55 -17.69 1.61
C PHE A 64 16.77 -18.05 0.34
N ASP A 65 17.35 -18.82 -0.58
CA ASP A 65 16.70 -19.28 -1.80
C ASP A 65 15.48 -20.17 -1.48
N GLN A 66 15.56 -21.01 -0.45
CA GLN A 66 14.41 -21.79 0.04
C GLN A 66 13.31 -20.89 0.61
N ILE A 67 13.67 -19.81 1.31
CA ILE A 67 12.70 -18.81 1.79
C ILE A 67 11.99 -18.15 0.61
N VAL A 68 12.74 -17.70 -0.40
CA VAL A 68 12.18 -17.11 -1.64
C VAL A 68 11.22 -18.09 -2.32
N ALA A 69 11.61 -19.36 -2.45
CA ALA A 69 10.77 -20.41 -3.03
C ALA A 69 9.50 -20.65 -2.20
N SER A 70 9.60 -20.69 -0.87
CA SER A 70 8.46 -20.86 0.03
C SER A 70 7.48 -19.70 -0.08
N ILE A 71 7.95 -18.45 -0.08
CA ILE A 71 7.11 -17.25 -0.26
C ILE A 71 6.39 -17.29 -1.60
N ASN A 72 7.09 -17.63 -2.69
CA ASN A 72 6.47 -17.76 -4.01
C ASN A 72 5.42 -18.88 -4.06
N ARG A 73 5.67 -20.00 -3.38
CA ARG A 73 4.71 -21.11 -3.26
C ARG A 73 3.47 -20.69 -2.48
N ILE A 74 3.63 -20.01 -1.34
CA ILE A 74 2.50 -19.47 -0.56
C ILE A 74 1.70 -18.50 -1.44
N SER A 75 2.37 -17.52 -2.05
CA SER A 75 1.74 -16.55 -2.94
C SER A 75 0.92 -17.19 -4.07
N LYS A 76 1.46 -18.25 -4.70
CA LYS A 76 0.82 -18.95 -5.82
C LYS A 76 -0.32 -19.88 -5.38
N ASN A 77 -0.23 -20.49 -4.19
CA ASN A 77 -1.16 -21.54 -3.78
C ASN A 77 -2.24 -21.05 -2.81
N THR A 78 -2.08 -19.88 -2.19
CA THR A 78 -3.11 -19.30 -1.31
C THR A 78 -4.34 -18.93 -2.12
N GLN A 79 -5.39 -19.73 -1.96
CA GLN A 79 -6.67 -19.56 -2.65
C GLN A 79 -7.85 -19.77 -1.71
N TYR A 80 -8.95 -19.09 -2.02
CA TYR A 80 -10.25 -19.37 -1.42
C TYR A 80 -11.20 -19.83 -2.54
N GLY A 81 -11.65 -21.08 -2.49
CA GLY A 81 -12.31 -21.73 -3.62
C GLY A 81 -11.38 -21.78 -4.84
N GLN A 82 -11.75 -21.09 -5.92
CA GLN A 82 -10.97 -21.00 -7.16
C GLN A 82 -10.31 -19.62 -7.35
N LYS A 83 -10.31 -18.77 -6.30
CA LYS A 83 -9.77 -17.42 -6.35
C LYS A 83 -8.42 -17.38 -5.66
N PHE A 84 -7.37 -17.10 -6.41
CA PHE A 84 -6.05 -16.82 -5.86
C PHE A 84 -6.05 -15.45 -5.18
N LEU A 85 -5.45 -15.39 -4.00
CA LEU A 85 -5.45 -14.19 -3.18
C LEU A 85 -4.14 -13.43 -3.32
N LEU A 86 -3.00 -14.10 -3.17
CA LEU A 86 -1.70 -13.44 -2.97
C LEU A 86 -0.81 -13.38 -4.21
N ASP A 87 -1.32 -13.73 -5.39
CA ASP A 87 -0.55 -13.78 -6.64
C ASP A 87 -0.58 -12.45 -7.44
N GLY A 88 -1.38 -11.48 -6.97
CA GLY A 88 -1.64 -10.18 -7.59
C GLY A 88 -2.84 -10.16 -8.54
N SER A 89 -3.49 -11.29 -8.80
CA SER A 89 -4.66 -11.36 -9.69
C SER A 89 -5.87 -10.61 -9.13
N GLY A 90 -6.01 -10.55 -7.80
CA GLY A 90 -7.05 -9.83 -7.07
C GLY A 90 -6.75 -8.36 -6.76
N ALA A 91 -5.76 -7.75 -7.42
CA ALA A 91 -5.43 -6.32 -7.31
C ALA A 91 -5.67 -5.58 -8.62
N GLY A 92 -5.72 -4.24 -8.53
CA GLY A 92 -5.61 -3.40 -9.72
C GLY A 92 -4.27 -3.61 -10.40
N ASN A 93 -4.28 -4.04 -11.66
CA ASN A 93 -3.09 -4.31 -12.46
C ASN A 93 -2.93 -3.26 -13.55
N GLY A 94 -1.71 -2.78 -13.76
CA GLY A 94 -1.42 -1.74 -14.73
C GLY A 94 -0.19 -2.06 -15.58
N VAL A 95 -0.29 -1.84 -16.89
CA VAL A 95 0.84 -1.90 -17.82
C VAL A 95 1.08 -0.51 -18.39
N THR A 96 2.25 0.04 -18.16
CA THR A 96 2.67 1.34 -18.69
C THR A 96 3.36 1.18 -20.03
N THR A 97 3.10 2.09 -20.96
CA THR A 97 3.87 2.24 -22.19
C THR A 97 4.56 3.61 -22.17
N GLY A 98 5.89 3.62 -22.20
CA GLY A 98 6.70 4.84 -22.14
C GLY A 98 8.05 4.57 -21.47
N LYS A 99 9.11 5.25 -21.95
CA LYS A 99 10.52 4.95 -21.57
C LYS A 99 10.81 5.03 -20.07
N HIS A 100 10.12 5.91 -19.35
CA HIS A 100 10.40 6.23 -17.95
C HIS A 100 9.22 5.97 -17.02
N LEU A 101 8.26 5.14 -17.46
CA LEU A 101 7.03 4.89 -16.71
C LEU A 101 6.99 3.44 -16.22
N SER A 102 6.75 3.27 -14.93
CA SER A 102 6.42 1.97 -14.35
C SER A 102 5.16 2.06 -13.49
N PHE A 103 4.34 1.02 -13.54
CA PHE A 103 3.21 0.87 -12.63
C PHE A 103 3.72 0.50 -11.24
N VAL A 104 3.19 1.13 -10.20
CA VAL A 104 3.58 0.86 -8.81
C VAL A 104 2.52 0.03 -8.11
N ASN A 105 1.33 0.59 -7.96
CA ASN A 105 0.19 -0.09 -7.37
C ASN A 105 -1.11 0.65 -7.71
N ALA A 106 -2.24 0.04 -7.37
CA ALA A 106 -3.52 0.72 -7.37
C ALA A 106 -4.36 0.31 -6.16
N GLY A 107 -5.19 1.23 -5.69
CA GLY A 107 -6.26 0.94 -4.74
C GLY A 107 -7.51 0.33 -5.41
N VAL A 108 -8.56 0.15 -4.61
CA VAL A 108 -9.87 -0.38 -5.06
C VAL A 108 -10.70 0.63 -5.86
N THR A 109 -10.37 1.92 -5.77
CA THR A 109 -11.17 3.02 -6.35
C THR A 109 -10.86 3.30 -7.81
N GLY A 110 -9.68 2.91 -8.29
CA GLY A 110 -9.28 3.08 -9.69
C GLY A 110 -10.20 2.29 -10.62
N ARG A 111 -10.64 2.90 -11.72
CA ARG A 111 -11.52 2.24 -12.71
C ARG A 111 -10.71 1.67 -13.85
N SER A 112 -11.08 0.48 -14.35
CA SER A 112 -10.45 -0.10 -15.54
C SER A 112 -10.44 0.88 -16.71
N SER A 113 -9.30 0.99 -17.38
CA SER A 113 -9.15 1.82 -18.58
C SER A 113 -9.85 1.18 -19.78
N GLY A 114 -10.28 2.00 -20.74
CA GLY A 114 -10.72 1.50 -22.04
C GLY A 114 -9.55 0.96 -22.89
N VAL A 115 -9.85 0.56 -24.13
CA VAL A 115 -8.90 -0.06 -25.07
C VAL A 115 -7.63 0.79 -25.31
N TYR A 116 -7.74 2.11 -25.23
CA TYR A 116 -6.62 3.04 -25.44
C TYR A 116 -5.80 3.34 -24.18
N GLY A 117 -6.17 2.77 -23.03
CA GLY A 117 -5.54 3.08 -21.75
C GLY A 117 -5.87 4.49 -21.23
N TYR A 118 -5.26 4.83 -20.10
CA TYR A 118 -5.22 6.18 -19.56
C TYR A 118 -3.95 6.88 -19.97
N ASP A 119 -4.09 8.16 -20.27
CA ASP A 119 -2.95 8.96 -20.68
C ASP A 119 -2.23 9.53 -19.47
N ILE A 120 -0.90 9.46 -19.54
CA ILE A 120 -0.02 9.98 -18.51
C ILE A 120 0.67 11.23 -19.05
N ASN A 121 0.41 12.36 -18.39
CA ASN A 121 1.06 13.62 -18.70
C ASN A 121 1.89 14.08 -17.50
N ILE A 122 3.20 14.24 -17.69
CA ILE A 122 4.11 14.73 -16.66
C ILE A 122 4.39 16.20 -16.95
N LYS A 123 3.98 17.08 -16.04
CA LYS A 123 4.20 18.53 -16.13
C LYS A 123 5.51 18.94 -15.47
N GLN A 124 5.95 18.21 -14.46
CA GLN A 124 7.19 18.45 -13.72
C GLN A 124 7.79 17.11 -13.33
N ALA A 125 9.07 16.89 -13.63
CA ALA A 125 9.82 15.74 -13.16
C ALA A 125 10.24 15.94 -11.70
N ALA A 126 10.40 14.84 -10.96
CA ALA A 126 10.90 14.91 -9.60
C ALA A 126 12.37 15.31 -9.60
N THR A 127 12.76 16.20 -8.70
CA THR A 127 14.16 16.60 -8.50
C THR A 127 14.64 16.28 -7.09
N ARG A 128 15.94 16.06 -6.95
CA ARG A 128 16.62 15.89 -5.67
C ARG A 128 17.05 17.24 -5.12
N SER A 129 17.06 17.39 -3.80
CA SER A 129 17.70 18.54 -3.15
C SER A 129 19.18 18.55 -3.55
N THR A 130 19.64 19.63 -4.17
CA THR A 130 21.01 19.74 -4.69
C THR A 130 21.57 21.10 -4.29
N HIS A 131 22.81 21.10 -3.82
CA HIS A 131 23.55 22.31 -3.46
C HIS A 131 24.91 22.30 -4.13
N THR A 132 25.25 23.41 -4.77
CA THR A 132 26.56 23.61 -5.39
C THR A 132 27.23 24.80 -4.74
N GLY A 133 28.47 24.60 -4.29
CA GLY A 133 29.33 25.65 -3.79
C GLY A 133 29.56 26.76 -4.82
N THR A 134 29.89 27.95 -4.35
CA THR A 134 30.29 29.07 -5.21
C THR A 134 31.80 29.19 -5.36
N ALA A 135 32.56 28.69 -4.38
CA ALA A 135 34.00 28.54 -4.43
C ALA A 135 34.39 27.10 -4.77
N ALA A 136 35.48 26.94 -5.52
CA ALA A 136 36.05 25.63 -5.79
C ALA A 136 36.94 25.18 -4.62
N LEU A 137 36.91 23.89 -4.30
CA LEU A 137 37.90 23.24 -3.46
C LEU A 137 39.26 23.29 -4.15
N THR A 138 40.25 23.90 -3.51
CA THR A 138 41.63 23.99 -4.00
C THR A 138 42.58 23.28 -3.05
N GLN A 139 43.80 22.99 -3.52
CA GLN A 139 44.82 22.37 -2.67
C GLN A 139 45.13 23.21 -1.43
N GLN A 140 45.09 24.54 -1.53
CA GLN A 140 45.31 25.45 -0.40
C GLN A 140 44.23 25.29 0.68
N ILE A 141 42.98 25.06 0.28
CA ILE A 141 41.86 24.84 1.21
C ILE A 141 42.03 23.47 1.91
N ILE A 142 42.47 22.44 1.18
CA ILE A 142 42.73 21.11 1.74
C ILE A 142 43.87 21.16 2.76
N ASP A 143 44.97 21.82 2.41
CA ASP A 143 46.15 21.97 3.26
C ASP A 143 45.90 22.88 4.48
N ALA A 144 44.87 23.72 4.43
CA ALA A 144 44.37 24.51 5.56
C ALA A 144 43.44 23.74 6.51
N GLU A 145 43.27 22.43 6.32
CA GLU A 145 42.43 21.54 7.14
C GLU A 145 40.95 21.99 7.21
N GLU A 146 40.36 22.23 6.03
CA GLU A 146 38.95 22.54 5.84
C GLU A 146 38.05 21.56 6.59
N GLN A 147 37.10 22.11 7.34
CA GLN A 147 36.05 21.40 8.04
C GLN A 147 34.73 21.54 7.28
N ILE A 148 34.18 20.40 6.87
CA ILE A 148 32.89 20.28 6.21
C ILE A 148 31.94 19.56 7.14
N THR A 149 30.80 20.17 7.41
CA THR A 149 29.70 19.54 8.15
C THR A 149 28.50 19.37 7.24
N VAL A 150 27.97 18.15 7.20
CA VAL A 150 26.71 17.82 6.50
C VAL A 150 25.75 17.19 7.50
N THR A 151 24.55 17.74 7.62
CA THR A 151 23.53 17.27 8.56
C THR A 151 22.25 16.91 7.82
N GLU A 152 21.72 15.70 8.04
CA GLU A 152 20.46 15.21 7.49
C GLU A 152 19.68 14.45 8.56
N SER A 153 18.42 14.82 8.78
CA SER A 153 17.49 14.10 9.67
C SER A 153 18.07 13.68 11.04
N GLY A 154 18.94 14.50 11.64
CA GLY A 154 19.56 14.26 12.95
C GLY A 154 20.91 13.53 12.93
N ARG A 155 21.36 13.03 11.76
CA ARG A 155 22.72 12.50 11.55
C ARG A 155 23.61 13.60 11.02
N SER A 156 24.85 13.67 11.49
CA SER A 156 25.81 14.67 11.03
C SER A 156 27.16 14.03 10.72
N VAL A 157 27.74 14.44 9.61
CA VAL A 157 29.12 14.15 9.23
C VAL A 157 29.92 15.40 9.54
N ASN A 158 30.97 15.27 10.35
CA ASN A 158 31.97 16.31 10.55
C ASN A 158 33.27 15.81 9.92
N PHE A 159 33.49 16.18 8.66
CA PHE A 159 34.67 15.79 7.90
C PHE A 159 35.71 16.90 7.99
N ARG A 160 36.98 16.51 8.17
CA ARG A 160 38.11 17.44 8.14
C ARG A 160 39.10 16.97 7.08
N THR A 161 39.54 17.88 6.21
CA THR A 161 40.54 17.55 5.20
C THR A 161 41.90 17.30 5.83
N ILE A 162 42.69 16.44 5.19
CA ILE A 162 44.04 16.07 5.64
C ILE A 162 45.04 16.77 4.72
N ALA A 163 45.93 17.58 5.29
CA ALA A 163 46.97 18.27 4.53
C ALA A 163 47.85 17.28 3.76
N GLY A 164 48.18 17.60 2.51
CA GLY A 164 48.95 16.74 1.62
C GLY A 164 48.17 15.64 0.89
N THR A 165 46.86 15.49 1.13
CA THR A 165 45.98 14.68 0.25
C THR A 165 45.63 15.47 -1.01
N ASN A 166 45.48 14.79 -2.15
CA ASN A 166 45.02 15.45 -3.38
C ASN A 166 43.49 15.61 -3.39
N ILE A 167 42.98 16.50 -4.26
CA ILE A 167 41.56 16.86 -4.31
C ILE A 167 40.67 15.62 -4.53
N GLU A 168 41.06 14.72 -5.43
CA GLU A 168 40.31 13.49 -5.71
C GLU A 168 40.22 12.56 -4.48
N GLN A 169 41.34 12.39 -3.77
CA GLN A 169 41.38 11.62 -2.52
C GLN A 169 40.50 12.24 -1.45
N THR A 170 40.55 13.55 -1.27
CA THR A 170 39.69 14.26 -0.32
C THR A 170 38.20 14.10 -0.66
N MET A 171 37.84 14.19 -1.95
CA MET A 171 36.46 13.99 -2.42
C MET A 171 35.98 12.56 -2.14
N ASN A 172 36.82 11.57 -2.41
CA ASN A 172 36.52 10.17 -2.11
C ASN A 172 36.39 9.91 -0.61
N GLN A 173 37.28 10.50 0.20
CA GLN A 173 37.21 10.43 1.67
C GLN A 173 35.95 11.09 2.22
N LEU A 174 35.56 12.26 1.71
CA LEU A 174 34.31 12.93 2.07
C LEU A 174 33.09 12.08 1.68
N SER A 175 33.10 11.52 0.47
CA SER A 175 32.04 10.61 0.01
C SER A 175 31.91 9.38 0.92
N ASN A 176 33.04 8.77 1.31
CA ASN A 176 33.04 7.62 2.21
C ASN A 176 32.59 8.00 3.62
N ALA A 177 33.04 9.13 4.16
CA ALA A 177 32.61 9.63 5.46
C ALA A 177 31.09 9.87 5.51
N MET A 178 30.50 10.38 4.42
CA MET A 178 29.04 10.54 4.32
C MET A 178 28.30 9.20 4.31
N LYS A 179 28.83 8.20 3.58
CA LYS A 179 28.29 6.84 3.56
C LYS A 179 28.38 6.17 4.94
N GLU A 180 29.54 6.25 5.60
CA GLU A 180 29.78 5.65 6.92
C GLU A 180 28.89 6.26 8.01
N ALA A 181 28.64 7.57 7.95
CA ALA A 181 27.73 8.23 8.87
C ALA A 181 26.24 7.95 8.57
N GLY A 182 25.93 7.25 7.47
CA GLY A 182 24.56 6.91 7.07
C GLY A 182 23.70 8.13 6.74
N VAL A 183 24.31 9.19 6.21
CA VAL A 183 23.63 10.41 5.74
C VAL A 183 23.13 10.17 4.32
N ASN A 184 21.88 10.53 4.01
CA ASN A 184 21.29 10.33 2.67
C ASN A 184 21.74 11.39 1.64
N VAL A 185 23.02 11.74 1.63
CA VAL A 185 23.61 12.76 0.77
C VAL A 185 24.82 12.19 0.04
N GLU A 186 24.86 12.36 -1.28
CA GLU A 186 25.94 11.96 -2.16
C GLU A 186 26.70 13.17 -2.70
N LEU A 187 27.99 12.99 -2.94
CA LEU A 187 28.83 13.95 -3.62
C LEU A 187 28.74 13.72 -5.13
N VAL A 188 28.26 14.72 -5.86
CA VAL A 188 28.19 14.66 -7.32
C VAL A 188 29.56 14.98 -7.88
N THR A 189 30.24 13.96 -8.39
CA THR A 189 31.51 14.11 -9.09
C THR A 189 31.27 14.53 -10.55
N PRO A 190 31.92 15.59 -11.05
CA PRO A 190 31.84 15.94 -12.47
C PRO A 190 32.43 14.81 -13.33
N LYS A 191 31.74 14.40 -14.39
CA LYS A 191 32.26 13.42 -15.37
C LYS A 191 33.02 14.15 -16.49
N GLY A 192 34.27 13.75 -16.79
CA GLY A 192 35.08 14.22 -17.92
C GLY A 192 36.44 14.85 -17.53
N ASP A 193 37.13 15.48 -18.50
CA ASP A 193 38.49 16.07 -18.41
C ASP A 193 38.67 17.16 -17.32
N SER A 194 37.62 17.51 -16.57
CA SER A 194 37.70 18.32 -15.33
C SER A 194 38.14 17.50 -14.10
N ALA A 195 38.34 16.19 -14.24
CA ALA A 195 38.84 15.26 -13.24
C ALA A 195 40.38 15.17 -13.19
N SER A 196 41.09 16.30 -13.31
CA SER A 196 42.52 16.29 -13.02
C SER A 196 42.71 16.17 -11.51
N ARG A 197 43.66 15.32 -11.07
CA ARG A 197 43.94 15.01 -9.64
C ARG A 197 44.01 16.23 -8.72
N ASN A 198 44.43 17.38 -9.27
CA ASN A 198 44.64 18.63 -8.54
C ASN A 198 43.88 19.84 -9.14
N ALA A 199 42.96 19.65 -10.09
CA ALA A 199 42.18 20.77 -10.61
C ALA A 199 41.16 21.25 -9.55
N PRO A 200 40.97 22.58 -9.38
CA PRO A 200 39.94 23.10 -8.51
C PRO A 200 38.56 22.54 -8.87
N GLN A 201 37.85 21.97 -7.90
CA GLN A 201 36.53 21.38 -8.11
C GLN A 201 35.46 22.05 -7.27
N THR A 202 34.34 22.39 -7.88
CA THR A 202 33.18 22.87 -7.14
C THR A 202 32.45 21.70 -6.48
N LEU A 203 32.28 21.77 -5.16
CA LEU A 203 31.54 20.74 -4.42
C LEU A 203 30.05 20.84 -4.75
N THR A 204 29.49 19.74 -5.27
CA THR A 204 28.05 19.60 -5.45
C THR A 204 27.55 18.44 -4.60
N LEU A 205 26.70 18.73 -3.64
CA LEU A 205 26.06 17.73 -2.79
C LEU A 205 24.62 17.53 -3.25
N ARG A 206 24.17 16.28 -3.30
CA ARG A 206 22.82 15.92 -3.73
C ARG A 206 22.21 14.92 -2.77
N HIS A 207 20.95 15.10 -2.44
CA HIS A 207 20.21 14.15 -1.62
C HIS A 207 19.87 12.89 -2.43
N THR A 208 19.94 11.69 -1.83
CA THR A 208 19.63 10.42 -2.54
C THR A 208 18.14 10.26 -2.83
N LYS A 209 17.28 10.73 -1.93
CA LYS A 209 15.81 10.72 -2.11
C LYS A 209 15.32 11.92 -2.92
N TYR A 210 14.32 11.68 -3.76
CA TYR A 210 13.60 12.69 -4.53
C TYR A 210 12.46 13.31 -3.74
N GLY A 211 12.10 14.55 -4.07
CA GLY A 211 10.87 15.18 -3.62
C GLY A 211 11.04 16.39 -2.71
N THR A 212 9.91 16.91 -2.21
CA THR A 212 9.90 18.12 -1.38
C THR A 212 10.20 17.88 0.09
N ASP A 213 10.04 16.66 0.60
CA ASP A 213 10.22 16.36 2.02
C ASP A 213 11.70 16.27 2.43
N PRO A 214 12.57 15.56 1.68
CA PRO A 214 13.96 15.41 2.09
C PRO A 214 14.74 16.72 1.98
N PHE A 215 15.51 17.03 3.03
CA PHE A 215 16.40 18.18 3.07
C PHE A 215 17.66 17.84 3.86
N PHE A 216 18.73 18.56 3.57
CA PHE A 216 19.98 18.50 4.33
C PHE A 216 20.50 19.91 4.57
N GLN A 217 21.41 20.02 5.52
CA GLN A 217 22.10 21.25 5.87
C GLN A 217 23.60 21.05 5.66
N VAL A 218 24.27 22.13 5.28
CA VAL A 218 25.70 22.12 4.99
C VAL A 218 26.38 23.32 5.63
N SER A 219 27.60 23.13 6.13
CA SER A 219 28.50 24.23 6.48
C SER A 219 29.94 23.90 6.13
N SER A 220 30.70 24.95 5.84
CA SER A 220 32.14 24.90 5.60
C SER A 220 32.83 26.03 6.36
N ASN A 221 34.07 25.85 6.80
CA ASN A 221 34.86 26.94 7.40
C ASN A 221 35.42 27.90 6.34
N THR A 222 35.54 27.49 5.08
CA THR A 222 35.75 28.41 3.95
C THR A 222 34.42 28.93 3.42
N ALA A 223 34.29 30.26 3.40
CA ALA A 223 33.14 30.93 2.81
C ALA A 223 33.05 30.66 1.30
N GLY A 224 31.85 30.31 0.84
CA GLY A 224 31.57 29.98 -0.54
C GLY A 224 31.79 28.52 -0.92
N LEU A 225 32.50 27.71 -0.13
CA LEU A 225 32.76 26.31 -0.46
C LEU A 225 31.48 25.46 -0.37
N LEU A 226 30.76 25.51 0.75
CA LEU A 226 29.42 24.92 0.91
C LEU A 226 28.45 25.87 1.62
N SER A 227 28.90 26.76 2.50
CA SER A 227 28.08 27.83 3.08
C SER A 227 28.54 29.20 2.59
N LYS A 228 27.62 30.17 2.45
CA LYS A 228 27.98 31.56 2.04
C LYS A 228 28.82 32.24 3.10
N VAL A 229 28.57 31.93 4.38
CA VAL A 229 29.34 32.41 5.53
C VAL A 229 30.08 31.23 6.16
N ALA A 230 31.34 31.45 6.52
CA ALA A 230 32.17 30.48 7.23
C ALA A 230 31.51 30.02 8.54
N ASN A 231 31.50 28.71 8.78
CA ASN A 231 30.98 28.05 10.00
C ASN A 231 29.48 28.27 10.28
N VAL A 232 28.70 28.68 9.27
CA VAL A 232 27.25 28.83 9.40
C VAL A 232 26.56 27.73 8.60
N SER A 233 25.72 26.95 9.29
CA SER A 233 24.89 25.91 8.67
C SER A 233 23.79 26.54 7.81
N GLU A 234 23.80 26.19 6.53
CA GLU A 234 22.78 26.61 5.57
C GLU A 234 21.86 25.45 5.22
N LYS A 235 20.55 25.71 5.30
CA LYS A 235 19.54 24.76 4.83
C LYS A 235 19.48 24.79 3.30
N VAL A 236 19.73 23.65 2.68
CA VAL A 236 19.66 23.48 1.23
C VAL A 236 18.20 23.51 0.77
N LYS A 237 17.95 24.06 -0.43
CA LYS A 237 16.63 24.05 -1.04
C LYS A 237 16.17 22.61 -1.28
N ASN A 238 14.95 22.33 -0.86
CA ASN A 238 14.33 21.03 -1.06
C ASN A 238 14.18 20.71 -2.55
N GLY A 239 14.11 19.42 -2.87
CA GLY A 239 13.76 18.97 -4.22
C GLY A 239 12.30 19.29 -4.55
N LEU A 240 11.87 18.90 -5.75
CA LEU A 240 10.49 19.01 -6.20
C LEU A 240 9.92 17.62 -6.43
N ASP A 241 8.64 17.45 -6.11
CA ASP A 241 7.92 16.22 -6.45
C ASP A 241 7.52 16.20 -7.92
N VAL A 242 7.30 15.00 -8.45
CA VAL A 242 6.70 14.80 -9.76
C VAL A 242 5.30 15.43 -9.78
N ALA A 243 4.98 16.23 -10.79
CA ALA A 243 3.63 16.76 -10.97
C ALA A 243 3.09 16.37 -12.33
N GLY A 244 1.82 15.98 -12.38
CA GLY A 244 1.25 15.46 -13.62
C GLY A 244 -0.24 15.17 -13.54
N GLN A 245 -0.70 14.47 -14.56
CA GLN A 245 -2.08 14.03 -14.72
C GLN A 245 -2.11 12.56 -15.14
N ILE A 246 -3.07 11.82 -14.60
CA ILE A 246 -3.40 10.45 -15.00
C ILE A 246 -4.84 10.48 -15.50
N ALA A 247 -5.13 9.91 -16.67
CA ALA A 247 -6.48 9.94 -17.26
C ALA A 247 -7.05 11.35 -17.49
N LYS A 248 -6.16 12.35 -17.71
CA LYS A 248 -6.49 13.80 -17.77
C LYS A 248 -6.97 14.41 -16.44
N GLU A 249 -6.89 13.67 -15.35
CA GLU A 249 -7.21 14.13 -13.99
C GLU A 249 -5.92 14.53 -13.26
N GLY A 250 -5.98 15.55 -12.42
CA GLY A 250 -4.83 15.96 -11.61
C GLY A 250 -4.39 14.82 -10.67
N ALA A 251 -3.08 14.62 -10.52
CA ALA A 251 -2.53 13.60 -9.64
C ALA A 251 -1.62 14.23 -8.57
N LEU A 252 -1.53 13.57 -7.42
CA LEU A 252 -0.65 13.93 -6.31
C LEU A 252 0.73 13.32 -6.52
N GLY A 253 1.76 14.15 -6.53
CA GLY A 253 3.15 13.71 -6.52
C GLY A 253 3.68 13.49 -5.13
N LYS A 254 4.49 12.45 -4.94
CA LYS A 254 5.41 12.29 -3.82
C LYS A 254 6.70 11.67 -4.32
N GLY A 255 7.80 12.43 -4.28
CA GLY A 255 9.05 12.05 -4.93
C GLY A 255 8.81 11.74 -6.41
N GLN A 256 9.18 10.53 -6.84
CA GLN A 256 8.98 10.04 -8.22
C GLN A 256 7.62 9.37 -8.46
N VAL A 257 6.79 9.20 -7.43
CA VAL A 257 5.51 8.50 -7.54
C VAL A 257 4.39 9.51 -7.74
N LEU A 258 3.63 9.32 -8.81
CA LEU A 258 2.44 10.08 -9.13
C LEU A 258 1.20 9.22 -8.87
N THR A 259 0.33 9.67 -7.99
CA THR A 259 -0.89 8.96 -7.57
C THR A 259 -2.13 9.75 -7.96
N GLY A 260 -3.06 9.15 -8.70
CA GLY A 260 -4.27 9.83 -9.14
C GLY A 260 -5.10 10.38 -7.97
N ARG A 261 -5.48 11.66 -8.06
CA ARG A 261 -6.22 12.34 -7.00
C ARG A 261 -7.66 11.82 -6.97
N GLY A 262 -8.18 11.60 -5.76
CA GLY A 262 -9.57 11.24 -5.56
C GLY A 262 -10.53 12.39 -5.84
N GLY A 263 -11.77 12.04 -6.15
CA GLY A 263 -12.83 13.00 -6.47
C GLY A 263 -14.07 12.33 -7.05
N PHE A 264 -15.20 13.04 -7.04
CA PHE A 264 -16.45 12.50 -7.56
C PHE A 264 -16.31 12.14 -9.05
N GLY A 265 -16.46 10.86 -9.38
CA GLY A 265 -16.32 10.36 -10.74
C GLY A 265 -14.88 10.18 -11.24
N SER A 266 -13.89 10.34 -10.36
CA SER A 266 -12.46 10.12 -10.69
C SER A 266 -12.25 8.70 -11.22
N LYS A 267 -11.49 8.61 -12.31
CA LYS A 267 -11.14 7.34 -12.97
C LYS A 267 -9.80 6.82 -12.47
N ALA A 268 -8.89 7.72 -12.15
CA ALA A 268 -7.52 7.41 -11.78
C ALA A 268 -7.28 7.35 -10.27
N GLU A 269 -8.32 7.52 -9.44
CA GLU A 269 -8.18 7.53 -7.99
C GLU A 269 -7.42 6.30 -7.45
N GLY A 270 -6.39 6.55 -6.64
CA GLY A 270 -5.61 5.50 -6.00
C GLY A 270 -4.69 4.72 -6.95
N ILE A 271 -4.65 5.03 -8.25
CA ILE A 271 -3.68 4.48 -9.19
C ILE A 271 -2.36 5.22 -9.03
N ALA A 272 -1.28 4.49 -8.73
CA ALA A 272 0.07 5.02 -8.56
C ALA A 272 1.02 4.51 -9.66
N ILE A 273 1.74 5.44 -10.26
CA ILE A 273 2.78 5.20 -11.25
C ILE A 273 4.07 5.88 -10.82
N ARG A 274 5.21 5.36 -11.25
CA ARG A 274 6.52 5.98 -11.03
C ARG A 274 7.04 6.54 -12.34
N TYR A 275 7.58 7.76 -12.27
CA TYR A 275 8.29 8.40 -13.37
C TYR A 275 9.76 8.59 -13.01
N THR A 276 10.65 7.96 -13.78
CA THR A 276 12.11 7.98 -13.55
C THR A 276 12.86 8.93 -14.48
N GLY A 277 12.16 9.72 -15.29
CA GLY A 277 12.80 10.68 -16.19
C GLY A 277 13.32 11.89 -15.43
N GLU A 278 14.51 12.36 -15.78
CA GLU A 278 15.13 13.55 -15.17
C GLU A 278 14.47 14.86 -15.60
N ASN A 279 13.89 14.88 -16.82
CA ASN A 279 13.21 16.04 -17.39
C ASN A 279 11.78 15.68 -17.77
N ALA A 280 10.84 16.62 -17.56
CA ALA A 280 9.48 16.44 -18.07
C ALA A 280 9.47 16.42 -19.61
N PRO A 281 8.58 15.65 -20.25
CA PRO A 281 8.39 15.72 -21.70
C PRO A 281 8.08 17.16 -22.15
N PRO A 282 8.44 17.53 -23.40
CA PRO A 282 8.12 18.85 -23.94
C PRO A 282 6.63 19.17 -23.82
N ALA A 283 6.30 20.45 -23.60
CA ALA A 283 4.93 20.89 -23.41
C ALA A 283 4.03 20.42 -24.57
N GLY A 284 2.95 19.70 -24.24
CA GLY A 284 2.00 19.15 -25.20
C GLY A 284 2.25 17.70 -25.60
N GLN A 285 3.40 17.11 -25.26
CA GLN A 285 3.65 15.69 -25.44
C GLN A 285 3.27 14.89 -24.18
N ARG A 286 2.80 13.66 -24.39
CA ARG A 286 2.49 12.72 -23.30
C ARG A 286 3.74 11.97 -22.90
N ALA A 287 3.86 11.64 -21.61
CA ALA A 287 4.91 10.76 -21.13
C ALA A 287 4.66 9.30 -21.58
N GLY A 288 3.40 8.93 -21.76
CA GLY A 288 2.99 7.59 -22.17
C GLY A 288 1.52 7.29 -21.90
N SER A 289 1.15 6.01 -21.94
CA SER A 289 -0.17 5.52 -21.53
C SER A 289 -0.08 4.40 -20.49
N LEU A 290 -1.18 4.17 -19.78
CA LEU A 290 -1.37 3.13 -18.78
C LEU A 290 -2.62 2.34 -19.12
N THR A 291 -2.47 1.07 -19.48
CA THR A 291 -3.59 0.14 -19.54
C THR A 291 -3.81 -0.43 -18.15
N PHE A 292 -4.92 -0.08 -17.50
CA PHE A 292 -5.25 -0.47 -16.15
C PHE A 292 -6.49 -1.36 -16.10
N THR A 293 -6.45 -2.41 -15.30
CA THR A 293 -7.57 -3.32 -15.07
C THR A 293 -7.80 -3.46 -13.57
N GLN A 294 -9.00 -3.13 -13.11
CA GLN A 294 -9.41 -3.29 -11.73
C GLN A 294 -9.93 -4.71 -11.50
N ASN A 295 -9.13 -5.56 -10.83
CA ASN A 295 -9.51 -6.92 -10.46
C ASN A 295 -9.76 -7.11 -8.96
N SER A 296 -9.95 -6.01 -8.22
CA SER A 296 -10.31 -6.10 -6.79
C SER A 296 -11.52 -7.01 -6.57
N LEU A 297 -11.49 -7.77 -5.47
CA LEU A 297 -12.58 -8.66 -5.11
C LEU A 297 -13.73 -7.84 -4.53
N SER A 298 -14.91 -7.98 -5.11
CA SER A 298 -16.14 -7.30 -4.67
C SER A 298 -17.04 -8.24 -3.89
N PHE A 299 -17.57 -7.75 -2.77
CA PHE A 299 -18.50 -8.46 -1.90
C PHE A 299 -19.83 -7.72 -1.83
N HIS A 300 -20.92 -8.47 -1.91
CA HIS A 300 -22.26 -7.95 -1.65
C HIS A 300 -22.61 -8.19 -0.19
N ILE A 301 -22.50 -7.13 0.61
CA ILE A 301 -22.59 -7.18 2.08
C ILE A 301 -23.92 -6.58 2.59
N GLY A 302 -24.90 -6.42 1.72
CA GLY A 302 -26.23 -5.95 2.11
C GLY A 302 -27.31 -6.61 1.28
N SER A 303 -28.56 -6.24 1.54
CA SER A 303 -29.73 -6.79 0.84
C SER A 303 -30.11 -6.01 -0.42
N ASN A 304 -29.51 -4.84 -0.64
CA ASN A 304 -29.80 -3.96 -1.77
C ASN A 304 -28.64 -3.90 -2.77
N SER A 305 -28.94 -3.69 -4.05
CA SER A 305 -27.98 -3.72 -5.17
C SER A 305 -26.70 -2.88 -4.97
N ASN A 306 -26.80 -1.75 -4.29
CA ASN A 306 -25.70 -0.81 -4.11
C ASN A 306 -24.88 -1.04 -2.82
N GLN A 307 -25.19 -2.08 -2.05
CA GLN A 307 -24.49 -2.41 -0.81
C GLN A 307 -23.33 -3.37 -1.07
N THR A 308 -22.37 -2.90 -1.86
CA THR A 308 -21.15 -3.63 -2.19
C THR A 308 -19.93 -2.96 -1.59
N THR A 309 -18.95 -3.76 -1.22
CA THR A 309 -17.61 -3.30 -0.82
C THR A 309 -16.56 -4.06 -1.62
N SER A 310 -15.33 -3.55 -1.69
CA SER A 310 -14.25 -4.21 -2.43
C SER A 310 -12.94 -4.12 -1.68
N VAL A 311 -12.10 -5.14 -1.90
CA VAL A 311 -10.75 -5.22 -1.34
C VAL A 311 -9.76 -5.61 -2.44
N SER A 312 -8.59 -4.99 -2.44
CA SER A 312 -7.48 -5.38 -3.32
C SER A 312 -6.52 -6.29 -2.58
N PHE A 313 -6.23 -7.46 -3.15
CA PHE A 313 -5.16 -8.31 -2.65
C PHE A 313 -3.89 -8.09 -3.46
N LYS A 314 -2.92 -7.41 -2.85
CA LYS A 314 -1.61 -7.17 -3.47
C LYS A 314 -0.82 -8.48 -3.59
N SER A 315 0.01 -8.56 -4.62
CA SER A 315 0.92 -9.69 -4.82
C SER A 315 1.95 -9.75 -3.69
N SER A 316 2.15 -10.96 -3.15
CA SER A 316 3.24 -11.27 -2.20
C SER A 316 4.36 -12.09 -2.84
N LYS A 317 4.43 -12.13 -4.18
CA LYS A 317 5.55 -12.76 -4.90
C LYS A 317 6.84 -12.04 -4.56
N ALA A 318 7.94 -12.79 -4.40
CA ALA A 318 9.25 -12.25 -4.06
C ALA A 318 9.71 -11.12 -4.99
N GLN A 319 9.43 -11.22 -6.29
CA GLN A 319 9.78 -10.20 -7.29
C GLN A 319 9.04 -8.87 -7.12
N ASN A 320 7.87 -8.88 -6.45
CA ASN A 320 7.05 -7.70 -6.25
C ASN A 320 7.27 -7.05 -4.86
N LEU A 321 8.05 -7.69 -4.00
CA LEU A 321 8.37 -7.22 -2.65
C LEU A 321 9.73 -6.51 -2.63
N GLY A 322 9.87 -5.52 -1.74
CA GLY A 322 11.17 -4.85 -1.52
C GLY A 322 11.64 -3.97 -2.67
N SER A 323 10.73 -3.56 -3.57
CA SER A 323 11.11 -2.78 -4.75
C SER A 323 11.33 -1.29 -4.46
N GLY A 324 12.21 -0.67 -5.24
CA GLY A 324 12.46 0.78 -5.19
C GLY A 324 13.30 1.25 -4.02
N VAL A 325 14.15 0.37 -3.48
CA VAL A 325 15.23 0.70 -2.56
C VAL A 325 16.48 0.97 -3.38
N ASP A 326 17.11 2.13 -3.16
CA ASP A 326 18.40 2.45 -3.77
C ASP A 326 19.50 1.65 -3.04
N ASN A 327 20.34 0.93 -3.78
CA ASN A 327 21.44 0.13 -3.26
C ASN A 327 22.61 0.10 -4.24
N ASP A 328 23.82 -0.15 -3.72
CA ASP A 328 25.06 -0.15 -4.52
C ASP A 328 25.20 -1.47 -5.32
N SER A 329 24.57 -2.56 -4.87
CA SER A 329 24.64 -3.90 -5.47
C SER A 329 23.72 -4.11 -6.69
N GLY A 330 22.84 -3.15 -7.02
CA GLY A 330 21.95 -3.19 -8.17
C GLY A 330 20.73 -4.12 -8.04
N PHE A 331 20.43 -4.59 -6.84
CA PHE A 331 19.25 -5.43 -6.56
C PHE A 331 17.95 -4.64 -6.77
N ARG A 332 16.95 -5.27 -7.38
CA ARG A 332 15.68 -4.59 -7.72
C ARG A 332 14.51 -5.02 -6.85
N SER A 333 14.57 -6.23 -6.30
CA SER A 333 13.50 -6.85 -5.52
C SER A 333 14.06 -7.84 -4.51
N PHE A 334 13.20 -8.31 -3.60
CA PHE A 334 13.55 -9.36 -2.64
C PHE A 334 14.00 -10.67 -3.33
N ALA A 335 13.55 -10.94 -4.55
CA ALA A 335 13.99 -12.12 -5.31
C ALA A 335 15.42 -12.03 -5.87
N ASP A 336 15.98 -10.82 -6.00
CA ASP A 336 17.29 -10.60 -6.62
C ASP A 336 18.42 -10.48 -5.60
N VAL A 337 18.10 -10.61 -4.31
CA VAL A 337 19.03 -10.49 -3.19
C VAL A 337 20.11 -11.57 -3.26
N ASN A 338 21.36 -11.15 -2.99
CA ASN A 338 22.51 -12.04 -2.90
C ASN A 338 23.32 -11.74 -1.63
N LEU A 339 23.48 -12.77 -0.79
CA LEU A 339 24.15 -12.73 0.51
C LEU A 339 25.63 -13.15 0.45
N MET A 340 26.13 -13.59 -0.71
CA MET A 340 27.50 -14.11 -0.86
C MET A 340 28.59 -13.05 -0.69
N THR A 341 28.24 -11.77 -0.74
CA THR A 341 29.18 -10.67 -0.51
C THR A 341 28.65 -9.83 0.63
N ALA A 342 29.54 -9.32 1.46
CA ALA A 342 29.11 -8.52 2.59
C ALA A 342 28.48 -7.15 2.22
N PRO A 343 28.94 -6.43 1.18
CA PRO A 343 28.18 -5.30 0.63
C PRO A 343 26.77 -5.75 0.17
N GLY A 344 26.68 -6.90 -0.51
CA GLY A 344 25.40 -7.49 -0.90
C GLY A 344 24.50 -7.80 0.29
N ALA A 345 25.02 -8.41 1.36
CA ALA A 345 24.26 -8.73 2.57
C ALA A 345 23.74 -7.47 3.28
N ARG A 346 24.54 -6.39 3.35
CA ARG A 346 24.11 -5.10 3.91
C ARG A 346 23.00 -4.47 3.08
N ASP A 347 23.17 -4.38 1.76
CA ASP A 347 22.14 -3.86 0.85
C ASP A 347 20.86 -4.70 0.88
N SER A 348 21.00 -6.01 1.10
CA SER A 348 19.88 -6.93 1.23
C SER A 348 19.03 -6.64 2.47
N LEU A 349 19.62 -6.17 3.57
CA LEU A 349 18.86 -5.79 4.77
C LEU A 349 17.82 -4.71 4.46
N ASP A 350 18.20 -3.68 3.69
CA ASP A 350 17.27 -2.60 3.35
C ASP A 350 16.12 -3.09 2.45
N ILE A 351 16.41 -4.01 1.52
CA ILE A 351 15.38 -4.63 0.65
C ILE A 351 14.45 -5.53 1.47
N ILE A 352 15.00 -6.35 2.37
CA ILE A 352 14.24 -7.24 3.24
C ILE A 352 13.36 -6.42 4.19
N ASP A 353 13.91 -5.35 4.79
CA ASP A 353 13.14 -4.44 5.65
C ASP A 353 12.03 -3.74 4.87
N LYS A 354 12.28 -3.35 3.62
CA LYS A 354 11.23 -2.83 2.73
C LYS A 354 10.16 -3.88 2.43
N ALA A 355 10.53 -5.13 2.19
CA ALA A 355 9.61 -6.24 1.93
C ALA A 355 8.75 -6.56 3.17
N ILE A 356 9.34 -6.58 4.37
CA ILE A 356 8.63 -6.73 5.64
C ILE A 356 7.58 -5.63 5.78
N ASN A 357 7.97 -4.38 5.52
CA ASN A 357 7.05 -3.25 5.57
C ASN A 357 5.93 -3.34 4.54
N ASP A 358 6.18 -3.85 3.33
CA ASP A 358 5.14 -4.08 2.31
C ASP A 358 4.11 -5.11 2.75
N VAL A 359 4.56 -6.25 3.30
CA VAL A 359 3.69 -7.30 3.83
C VAL A 359 2.92 -6.81 5.05
N ALA A 360 3.57 -6.12 5.98
CA ALA A 360 2.94 -5.54 7.16
C ALA A 360 1.86 -4.51 6.78
N ALA A 361 2.13 -3.65 5.79
CA ALA A 361 1.15 -2.69 5.29
C ALA A 361 -0.05 -3.40 4.63
N ASN A 362 0.18 -4.50 3.90
CA ASN A 362 -0.89 -5.30 3.30
C ASN A 362 -1.77 -5.94 4.38
N ARG A 363 -1.17 -6.55 5.41
CA ARG A 363 -1.87 -7.11 6.57
C ARG A 363 -2.66 -6.05 7.32
N GLY A 364 -2.06 -4.89 7.58
CA GLY A 364 -2.73 -3.78 8.26
C GLY A 364 -3.97 -3.30 7.49
N TYR A 365 -3.88 -3.21 6.16
CA TYR A 365 -5.03 -2.89 5.31
C TYR A 365 -6.12 -3.97 5.37
N MET A 366 -5.74 -5.25 5.27
CA MET A 366 -6.68 -6.37 5.34
C MET A 366 -7.39 -6.46 6.70
N GLY A 367 -6.65 -6.35 7.80
CA GLY A 367 -7.22 -6.37 9.16
C GLY A 367 -8.15 -5.18 9.41
N ALA A 368 -7.79 -3.98 8.91
CA ALA A 368 -8.67 -2.82 8.96
C ALA A 368 -9.96 -3.03 8.16
N PHE A 369 -9.88 -3.62 6.96
CA PHE A 369 -11.05 -3.93 6.15
C PHE A 369 -11.97 -4.96 6.82
N GLN A 370 -11.40 -6.06 7.31
CA GLN A 370 -12.15 -7.10 8.02
C GLN A 370 -12.87 -6.53 9.24
N LYS A 371 -12.14 -5.87 10.14
CA LYS A 371 -12.71 -5.36 11.41
C LYS A 371 -13.68 -4.21 11.21
N ASN A 372 -13.26 -3.17 10.49
CA ASN A 372 -14.03 -1.93 10.42
C ASN A 372 -15.15 -1.97 9.38
N THR A 373 -15.06 -2.86 8.38
CA THR A 373 -16.07 -2.95 7.32
C THR A 373 -16.90 -4.23 7.46
N LEU A 374 -16.27 -5.41 7.43
CA LEU A 374 -17.03 -6.67 7.40
C LEU A 374 -17.65 -7.02 8.76
N GLU A 375 -16.87 -7.02 9.85
CA GLU A 375 -17.37 -7.37 11.19
C GLU A 375 -18.36 -6.33 11.72
N SER A 376 -18.08 -5.03 11.51
CA SER A 376 -19.00 -3.96 11.88
C SER A 376 -20.34 -4.08 11.15
N ASN A 377 -20.31 -4.32 9.83
CA ASN A 377 -21.53 -4.50 9.06
C ASN A 377 -22.24 -5.83 9.38
N LEU A 378 -21.51 -6.92 9.63
CA LEU A 378 -22.10 -8.19 10.05
C LEU A 378 -22.90 -8.03 11.35
N ASN A 379 -22.36 -7.33 12.34
CA ASN A 379 -23.07 -7.04 13.58
C ASN A 379 -24.32 -6.18 13.33
N TYR A 380 -24.22 -5.19 12.44
CA TYR A 380 -25.39 -4.40 12.02
C TYR A 380 -26.47 -5.28 11.36
N LEU A 381 -26.09 -6.16 10.43
CA LEU A 381 -27.02 -7.07 9.75
C LEU A 381 -27.68 -8.05 10.71
N ARG A 382 -26.94 -8.58 11.70
CA ARG A 382 -27.50 -9.46 12.74
C ARG A 382 -28.57 -8.76 13.57
N ASN A 383 -28.30 -7.52 14.00
CA ASN A 383 -29.29 -6.70 14.71
C ASN A 383 -30.51 -6.39 13.81
N ALA A 384 -30.28 -6.05 12.55
CA ALA A 384 -31.37 -5.80 11.59
C ALA A 384 -32.20 -7.07 11.34
N PHE A 385 -31.56 -8.23 11.23
CA PHE A 385 -32.23 -9.52 11.08
C PHE A 385 -33.12 -9.84 12.29
N GLU A 386 -32.63 -9.62 13.50
CA GLU A 386 -33.39 -9.81 14.74
C GLU A 386 -34.61 -8.88 14.79
N GLN A 387 -34.43 -7.60 14.48
CA GLN A 387 -35.52 -6.61 14.47
C GLN A 387 -36.59 -6.94 13.43
N VAL A 388 -36.19 -7.33 12.21
CA VAL A 388 -37.13 -7.72 11.14
C VAL A 388 -37.86 -9.01 11.50
N THR A 389 -37.17 -9.99 12.08
CA THR A 389 -37.77 -11.26 12.53
C THR A 389 -38.75 -11.04 13.67
N SER A 390 -38.39 -10.19 14.65
CA SER A 390 -39.28 -9.80 15.74
C SER A 390 -40.52 -9.09 15.22
N SER A 391 -40.36 -8.14 14.29
CA SER A 391 -41.49 -7.44 13.65
C SER A 391 -42.38 -8.40 12.87
N GLU A 392 -41.80 -9.36 12.15
CA GLU A 392 -42.56 -10.41 11.45
C GLU A 392 -43.34 -11.29 12.43
N SER A 393 -42.76 -11.64 13.59
CA SER A 393 -43.44 -12.39 14.65
C SER A 393 -44.63 -11.61 15.20
N VAL A 394 -44.45 -10.34 15.56
CA VAL A 394 -45.52 -9.49 16.12
C VAL A 394 -46.70 -9.36 15.16
N ILE A 395 -46.42 -9.16 13.87
CA ILE A 395 -47.48 -9.06 12.85
C ILE A 395 -48.21 -10.40 12.71
N ARG A 396 -47.45 -11.51 12.64
CA ARG A 396 -48.05 -12.84 12.53
C ARG A 396 -48.88 -13.20 13.76
N ASP A 397 -48.44 -12.85 14.95
CA ASP A 397 -49.16 -13.11 16.19
C ASP A 397 -50.45 -12.27 16.26
N ALA A 398 -50.42 -11.02 15.81
CA ALA A 398 -51.61 -10.18 15.69
C ALA A 398 -52.63 -10.74 14.67
N ASP A 399 -52.16 -11.15 13.49
CA ASP A 399 -53.02 -11.77 12.47
C ASP A 399 -53.65 -13.08 12.98
N MET A 400 -52.87 -13.92 13.68
CA MET A 400 -53.37 -15.14 14.31
C MET A 400 -54.39 -14.85 15.40
N ALA A 401 -54.17 -13.82 16.23
CA ALA A 401 -55.14 -13.40 17.24
C ALA A 401 -56.45 -12.92 16.63
N GLU A 402 -56.40 -12.16 15.53
CA GLU A 402 -57.59 -11.72 14.79
C GLU A 402 -58.36 -12.91 14.21
N GLU A 403 -57.68 -13.86 13.56
CA GLU A 403 -58.32 -15.04 12.99
C GLU A 403 -58.88 -15.98 14.07
N MET A 404 -58.22 -16.11 15.22
CA MET A 404 -58.77 -16.87 16.36
C MET A 404 -60.02 -16.20 16.95
N ALA A 405 -60.05 -14.87 17.04
CA ALA A 405 -61.24 -14.13 17.47
C ALA A 405 -62.40 -14.30 16.47
N LYS A 406 -62.12 -14.22 15.15
CA LYS A 406 -63.11 -14.51 14.10
C LYS A 406 -63.60 -15.95 14.20
N PHE A 407 -62.71 -16.93 14.30
CA PHE A 407 -63.07 -18.35 14.41
C PHE A 407 -63.96 -18.61 15.63
N THR A 408 -63.57 -18.10 16.80
CA THR A 408 -64.36 -18.21 18.03
C THR A 408 -65.74 -17.57 17.88
N ARG A 409 -65.82 -16.37 17.28
CA ARG A 409 -67.10 -15.71 16.98
C ARG A 409 -67.97 -16.54 16.04
N HIS A 410 -67.40 -17.16 15.00
CA HIS A 410 -68.16 -18.03 14.09
C HIS A 410 -68.67 -19.28 14.78
N ASN A 411 -67.90 -19.91 15.66
CA ASN A 411 -68.37 -21.04 16.47
C ASN A 411 -69.52 -20.63 17.39
N ILE A 412 -69.40 -19.49 18.09
CA ILE A 412 -70.48 -18.96 18.93
C ILE A 412 -71.73 -18.68 18.07
N MET A 413 -71.58 -18.09 16.87
CA MET A 413 -72.69 -17.87 15.94
C MET A 413 -73.32 -19.17 15.44
N MET A 414 -72.51 -20.20 15.18
CA MET A 414 -72.97 -21.53 14.76
C MET A 414 -73.75 -22.21 15.88
N ASP A 415 -73.24 -22.21 17.11
CA ASP A 415 -73.91 -22.80 18.29
C ASP A 415 -75.19 -22.03 18.66
N THR A 416 -75.19 -20.70 18.56
CA THR A 416 -76.42 -19.91 18.74
C THR A 416 -77.42 -20.15 17.63
N SER A 417 -76.98 -20.33 16.38
CA SER A 417 -77.87 -20.66 15.26
C SER A 417 -78.49 -22.05 15.42
N THR A 418 -77.74 -23.06 15.88
CA THR A 418 -78.29 -24.39 16.16
C THR A 418 -79.26 -24.37 17.34
N ALA A 419 -78.93 -23.65 18.42
CA ALA A 419 -79.84 -23.47 19.55
C ALA A 419 -81.11 -22.68 19.17
N MET A 420 -81.00 -21.64 18.35
CA MET A 420 -82.15 -20.87 17.84
C MET A 420 -83.01 -21.69 16.89
N LEU A 421 -82.42 -22.52 16.03
CA LEU A 421 -83.15 -23.48 15.21
C LEU A 421 -83.91 -24.50 16.08
N ALA A 422 -83.27 -25.03 17.13
CA ALA A 422 -83.93 -25.92 18.08
C ALA A 422 -85.09 -25.22 18.81
N GLN A 423 -84.89 -23.97 19.27
CA GLN A 423 -85.91 -23.17 19.94
C GLN A 423 -87.07 -22.79 19.01
N ALA A 424 -86.78 -22.43 17.75
CA ALA A 424 -87.75 -22.12 16.71
C ALA A 424 -88.60 -23.35 16.32
N ASN A 425 -88.04 -24.56 16.42
CA ASN A 425 -88.80 -25.79 16.25
C ASN A 425 -89.69 -26.13 17.45
N GLN A 426 -89.32 -25.71 18.67
CA GLN A 426 -90.10 -25.97 19.90
C GLN A 426 -91.18 -24.91 20.18
N THR A 427 -91.00 -23.68 19.75
CA THR A 427 -91.96 -22.58 19.99
C THR A 427 -93.35 -22.83 19.39
N PRO A 428 -93.50 -23.34 18.14
CA PRO A 428 -94.79 -23.72 17.58
C PRO A 428 -95.52 -24.77 18.42
N THR A 429 -94.81 -25.78 18.93
CA THR A 429 -95.39 -26.85 19.77
C THR A 429 -95.85 -26.35 21.15
N SER A 430 -95.16 -25.36 21.70
CA SER A 430 -95.52 -24.73 22.98
C SER A 430 -96.73 -23.80 22.84
N ILE A 431 -96.82 -23.06 21.72
CA ILE A 431 -97.97 -22.18 21.42
C ILE A 431 -99.24 -23.00 21.13
N LEU A 432 -99.12 -24.13 20.45
CA LEU A 432 -100.23 -25.08 20.23
C LEU A 432 -100.81 -25.65 21.54
N LYS A 433 -99.99 -25.78 22.60
CA LYS A 433 -100.43 -26.20 23.93
C LYS A 433 -101.11 -25.11 24.76
N LEU A 434 -100.91 -23.83 24.42
CA LEU A 434 -101.49 -22.67 25.11
C LEU A 434 -102.77 -22.16 24.43
N LEU A 435 -103.03 -22.59 23.20
CA LEU A 435 -104.24 -22.25 22.42
C LEU A 435 -105.33 -23.34 22.49
N GLN A 436 -105.08 -24.43 23.22
CA GLN A 436 -106.08 -25.42 23.67
C GLN A 436 -106.39 -25.15 25.13
#